data_AF-A0A2V8VLG0-F1
#
_entry.id   AF-A0A2V8VLG0-F1
#
_cell.length_a   1.000
_cell.length_b   1.000
_cell.length_c   1.000
_cell.angle_alpha   90.00
_cell.angle_beta   90.00
_cell.angle_gamma   90.00
#
_symmetry.space_group_name_H-M   'P 1'
#
loop_
_entity.id
_entity.type
_entity.pdbx_description
1 polymer ?
#
loop_
_entity_poly.entity_id
_entity_poly.type
_entity_poly.pdbx_seq_one_letter_code
_entity_poly.pdbx_strand_id
1 'polypeptide(L)'
;MLRAKCCLAAFLIAVLATPVIAGGGNNAPSGSHYNLHIIGVDNPKTSPMTDSSRHTIFVGLGSSDTKITSKIYLMPGDFAVCDGNAFDPAFDCLGAQIQAQGAVFQLPCNTAAPSDITCAMGTVSASYTIWARALGKPGGSAIITTCATDETGAVICSTDNTMNVLIRNPGKVSFTNVTKELTTLSACYLQNGTTICQTVPLFSGGLKDFFWQYDNNGLKLAQLRLYLNP
;
A
#
# COMPACT_ATOMS: atom_id res chain seq x y z
N MET A 1 66.46 -36.17 -6.05
CA MET A 1 65.60 -35.18 -6.74
C MET A 1 64.25 -35.13 -6.04
N LEU A 2 63.76 -33.90 -5.82
CA LEU A 2 62.85 -33.47 -4.75
C LEU A 2 61.41 -34.01 -4.92
N ARG A 3 60.82 -34.58 -3.86
CA ARG A 3 59.40 -34.98 -3.82
C ARG A 3 58.53 -33.73 -3.59
N ALA A 4 57.77 -33.32 -4.59
CA ALA A 4 56.80 -32.23 -4.48
C ALA A 4 55.64 -32.65 -3.57
N LYS A 5 55.45 -31.94 -2.45
CA LYS A 5 54.26 -32.04 -1.61
C LYS A 5 53.24 -31.02 -2.12
N CYS A 6 52.17 -31.51 -2.73
CA CYS A 6 51.02 -30.70 -3.13
C CYS A 6 50.17 -30.44 -1.88
N CYS A 7 50.21 -29.21 -1.34
CA CYS A 7 49.30 -28.77 -0.29
C CYS A 7 47.98 -28.34 -0.92
N LEU A 8 46.92 -29.14 -0.75
CA LEU A 8 45.55 -28.73 -1.01
C LEU A 8 45.10 -27.78 0.10
N ALA A 9 45.00 -26.48 -0.20
CA ALA A 9 44.35 -25.52 0.68
C ALA A 9 42.83 -25.64 0.50
N ALA A 10 42.13 -26.16 1.52
CA ALA A 10 40.67 -26.19 1.55
C ALA A 10 40.15 -24.78 1.90
N PHE A 11 39.59 -24.07 0.91
CA PHE A 11 38.83 -22.84 1.13
C PHE A 11 37.47 -23.18 1.75
N LEU A 12 37.29 -22.84 3.03
CA LEU A 12 36.02 -22.96 3.73
C LEU A 12 35.14 -21.78 3.32
N ILE A 13 34.21 -21.99 2.39
CA ILE A 13 33.19 -20.99 2.02
C ILE A 13 32.15 -20.97 3.13
N ALA A 14 32.19 -19.92 3.97
CA ALA A 14 31.14 -19.66 4.94
C ALA A 14 29.88 -19.17 4.19
N VAL A 15 28.94 -20.06 3.96
CA VAL A 15 27.60 -19.71 3.45
C VAL A 15 26.85 -19.02 4.60
N LEU A 16 26.75 -17.69 4.54
CA LEU A 16 25.87 -16.92 5.41
C LEU A 16 24.43 -17.29 5.08
N ALA A 17 23.82 -18.18 5.87
CA ALA A 17 22.40 -18.46 5.78
C ALA A 17 21.63 -17.23 6.28
N THR A 18 21.06 -16.45 5.36
CA THR A 18 20.07 -15.42 5.71
C THR A 18 18.86 -16.10 6.34
N PRO A 19 18.35 -15.64 7.49
CA PRO A 19 17.16 -16.24 8.10
C PRO A 19 15.97 -16.11 7.15
N VAL A 20 15.50 -17.24 6.62
CA VAL A 20 14.19 -17.33 5.97
C VAL A 20 13.15 -17.20 7.07
N ILE A 21 12.45 -16.07 7.09
CA ILE A 21 11.25 -15.92 7.93
C ILE A 21 10.22 -16.90 7.37
N ALA A 22 10.01 -18.01 8.08
CA ALA A 22 8.95 -18.97 7.77
C ALA A 22 7.59 -18.29 7.97
N GLY A 23 7.03 -17.74 6.88
CA GLY A 23 5.63 -17.34 6.84
C GLY A 23 4.76 -18.58 7.01
N GLY A 24 3.74 -18.49 7.86
CA GLY A 24 2.67 -19.49 7.90
C GLY A 24 2.11 -19.70 6.48
N GLY A 25 1.41 -20.81 6.22
CA GLY A 25 1.09 -21.29 4.87
C GLY A 25 0.28 -20.34 3.94
N ASN A 26 0.06 -19.09 4.30
CA ASN A 26 -0.47 -18.00 3.50
C ASN A 26 0.58 -16.99 2.99
N ASN A 27 1.89 -17.26 3.11
CA ASN A 27 3.01 -16.41 2.67
C ASN A 27 3.12 -15.02 3.33
N ALA A 28 2.34 -14.73 4.38
CA ALA A 28 2.51 -13.49 5.13
C ALA A 28 3.55 -13.67 6.26
N PRO A 29 4.21 -12.58 6.72
CA PRO A 29 5.01 -12.60 7.92
C PRO A 29 4.20 -13.05 9.14
N SER A 30 4.88 -13.69 10.08
CA SER A 30 4.33 -13.99 11.41
C SER A 30 4.55 -12.79 12.34
N GLY A 31 3.62 -12.55 13.28
CA GLY A 31 3.75 -11.47 14.27
C GLY A 31 2.57 -10.51 14.32
N SER A 32 2.69 -9.50 15.18
CA SER A 32 1.70 -8.43 15.33
C SER A 32 1.57 -7.63 14.04
N HIS A 33 0.34 -7.34 13.63
CA HIS A 33 0.05 -6.58 12.43
C HIS A 33 -1.30 -5.89 12.53
N TYR A 34 -1.42 -4.77 11.83
CA TYR A 34 -2.71 -4.15 11.56
C TYR A 34 -3.37 -4.83 10.36
N ASN A 35 -4.63 -5.24 10.50
CA ASN A 35 -5.42 -5.74 9.38
C ASN A 35 -6.29 -4.61 8.83
N LEU A 36 -6.24 -4.39 7.52
CA LEU A 36 -7.15 -3.51 6.80
C LEU A 36 -7.94 -4.32 5.77
N HIS A 37 -9.26 -4.22 5.80
CA HIS A 37 -10.16 -4.83 4.80
C HIS A 37 -10.72 -3.74 3.91
N ILE A 38 -10.54 -3.87 2.61
CA ILE A 38 -11.18 -3.01 1.61
C ILE A 38 -12.28 -3.83 0.94
N ILE A 39 -13.53 -3.47 1.19
CA ILE A 39 -14.71 -4.23 0.80
C ILE A 39 -15.45 -3.51 -0.32
N GLY A 40 -15.54 -4.17 -1.47
CA GLY A 40 -16.36 -3.69 -2.59
C GLY A 40 -17.83 -3.92 -2.31
N VAL A 41 -18.64 -2.86 -2.40
CA VAL A 41 -20.10 -2.92 -2.24
C VAL A 41 -20.84 -2.37 -3.45
N ASP A 42 -21.92 -3.06 -3.84
CA ASP A 42 -22.81 -2.65 -4.94
C ASP A 42 -23.68 -1.45 -4.54
N ASN A 43 -24.03 -1.36 -3.25
CA ASN A 43 -24.82 -0.27 -2.68
C ASN A 43 -23.96 0.60 -1.77
N PRO A 44 -23.87 1.92 -2.03
CA PRO A 44 -23.19 2.87 -1.16
C PRO A 44 -23.63 2.74 0.29
N LYS A 45 -22.69 2.95 1.21
CA LYS A 45 -23.02 3.05 2.64
C LYS A 45 -23.49 4.47 2.93
N THR A 46 -24.55 4.60 3.71
CA THR A 46 -25.13 5.90 4.11
C THR A 46 -24.77 6.31 5.53
N SER A 47 -24.15 5.40 6.30
CA SER A 47 -23.60 5.71 7.61
C SER A 47 -22.21 6.34 7.41
N PRO A 48 -21.85 7.41 8.13
CA PRO A 48 -20.57 8.11 7.95
C PRO A 48 -19.34 7.23 8.14
N MET A 49 -19.35 6.29 9.09
CA MET A 49 -18.22 5.37 9.36
C MET A 49 -16.90 6.07 9.71
N THR A 50 -16.98 7.22 10.38
CA THR A 50 -15.84 8.05 10.82
C THR A 50 -15.29 7.66 12.20
N ASP A 51 -15.68 6.50 12.75
CA ASP A 51 -15.09 5.99 13.97
C ASP A 51 -13.74 5.29 13.68
N SER A 52 -12.69 5.65 14.42
CA SER A 52 -11.31 5.22 14.17
C SER A 52 -10.99 3.79 14.61
N SER A 53 -11.92 3.13 15.32
CA SER A 53 -11.76 1.75 15.80
C SER A 53 -12.00 0.71 14.71
N ARG A 54 -12.28 1.16 13.48
CA ARG A 54 -12.54 0.30 12.33
C ARG A 54 -11.25 -0.10 11.63
N HIS A 55 -11.35 -1.26 11.00
CA HIS A 55 -10.31 -1.91 10.21
C HIS A 55 -10.84 -2.19 8.80
N THR A 56 -11.82 -1.40 8.36
CA THR A 56 -12.60 -1.68 7.15
C THR A 56 -12.92 -0.39 6.40
N ILE A 57 -12.69 -0.40 5.10
CA ILE A 57 -13.06 0.65 4.16
C ILE A 57 -14.01 0.05 3.13
N PHE A 58 -15.11 0.75 2.84
CA PHE A 58 -16.07 0.38 1.81
C PHE A 58 -15.84 1.22 0.57
N VAL A 59 -15.66 0.53 -0.55
CA VAL A 59 -15.42 1.12 -1.87
C VAL A 59 -16.48 0.67 -2.86
N GLY A 60 -16.59 1.41 -3.95
CA GLY A 60 -17.44 1.02 -5.08
C GLY A 60 -17.05 -0.34 -5.63
N LEU A 61 -18.06 -1.14 -5.97
CA LEU A 61 -17.87 -2.42 -6.63
C LEU A 61 -18.22 -2.30 -8.11
N GLY A 62 -17.20 -2.42 -8.96
CA GLY A 62 -17.40 -2.47 -10.40
C GLY A 62 -17.61 -3.89 -10.91
N SER A 63 -17.58 -4.01 -12.23
CA SER A 63 -17.65 -5.25 -12.99
C SER A 63 -16.78 -5.12 -14.23
N SER A 64 -16.71 -6.18 -15.05
CA SER A 64 -15.96 -6.13 -16.31
C SER A 64 -16.52 -5.11 -17.31
N ASP A 65 -17.80 -4.75 -17.17
CA ASP A 65 -18.49 -3.78 -18.03
C ASP A 65 -18.59 -2.38 -17.41
N THR A 66 -18.51 -2.29 -16.07
CA THR A 66 -18.62 -1.03 -15.33
C THR A 66 -17.37 -0.81 -14.50
N LYS A 67 -16.49 0.08 -14.98
CA LYS A 67 -15.31 0.50 -14.23
C LYS A 67 -15.74 1.42 -13.09
N ILE A 68 -15.37 1.05 -11.86
CA ILE A 68 -15.64 1.85 -10.67
C ILE A 68 -14.32 2.07 -9.95
N THR A 69 -14.03 3.34 -9.68
CA THR A 69 -12.84 3.76 -8.95
C THR A 69 -13.25 4.49 -7.69
N SER A 70 -12.62 4.16 -6.57
CA SER A 70 -12.77 4.88 -5.30
C SER A 70 -11.43 5.47 -4.87
N LYS A 71 -11.47 6.61 -4.18
CA LYS A 71 -10.28 7.22 -3.57
C LYS A 71 -10.24 6.89 -2.09
N ILE A 72 -9.07 6.47 -1.62
CA ILE A 72 -8.73 6.31 -0.21
C ILE A 72 -7.60 7.29 0.07
N TYR A 73 -7.93 8.43 0.68
CA TYR A 73 -6.95 9.46 1.02
C TYR A 73 -6.04 9.00 2.15
N LEU A 74 -4.78 9.39 2.07
CA LEU A 74 -3.74 8.98 2.99
C LEU A 74 -3.31 10.18 3.82
N MET A 75 -3.14 9.96 5.12
CA MET A 75 -2.61 10.98 6.03
C MET A 75 -1.57 10.38 6.98
N PRO A 76 -0.57 11.17 7.42
CA PRO A 76 0.46 10.68 8.31
C PRO A 76 -0.10 10.36 9.71
N GLY A 77 0.35 9.25 10.30
CA GLY A 77 0.08 8.87 11.69
C GLY A 77 0.10 7.36 11.91
N ASP A 78 -0.48 6.88 13.00
CA ASP A 78 -0.60 5.43 13.25
C ASP A 78 -1.57 4.76 12.29
N PHE A 79 -1.47 3.44 12.11
CA PHE A 79 -2.40 2.70 11.27
C PHE A 79 -3.84 2.79 11.81
N ALA A 80 -4.70 3.51 11.09
CA ALA A 80 -6.11 3.67 11.46
C ALA A 80 -6.97 3.97 10.24
N VAL A 81 -8.20 3.46 10.21
CA VAL A 81 -9.21 3.96 9.29
C VAL A 81 -9.85 5.18 9.93
N CYS A 82 -9.59 6.39 9.43
CA CYS A 82 -10.24 7.60 9.93
C CYS A 82 -11.66 7.73 9.39
N ASP A 83 -11.85 7.33 8.15
CA ASP A 83 -13.14 7.32 7.47
C ASP A 83 -13.24 6.07 6.59
N GLY A 84 -14.18 5.20 6.94
CA GLY A 84 -14.39 3.93 6.26
C GLY A 84 -15.28 4.01 5.03
N ASN A 85 -15.79 5.19 4.66
CA ASN A 85 -16.80 5.31 3.61
C ASN A 85 -16.25 6.08 2.39
N ALA A 86 -16.16 5.42 1.23
CA ALA A 86 -15.68 6.09 0.02
C ALA A 86 -16.77 6.81 -0.79
N PHE A 87 -18.00 6.86 -0.29
CA PHE A 87 -19.17 7.35 -1.03
C PHE A 87 -19.67 8.72 -0.57
N ASP A 88 -19.20 9.23 0.55
CA ASP A 88 -19.56 10.50 1.18
C ASP A 88 -18.30 11.35 1.42
N PRO A 89 -18.43 12.60 1.93
CA PRO A 89 -17.29 13.47 2.17
C PRO A 89 -16.25 12.82 3.07
N ALA A 90 -14.98 13.00 2.75
CA ALA A 90 -13.88 12.35 3.45
C ALA A 90 -13.47 13.15 4.69
N PHE A 91 -13.42 12.50 5.86
CA PHE A 91 -13.00 13.13 7.12
C PHE A 91 -11.68 12.57 7.64
N ASP A 92 -10.80 13.45 8.13
CA ASP A 92 -9.58 13.02 8.82
C ASP A 92 -9.89 12.44 10.22
N CYS A 93 -8.86 11.90 10.88
CA CYS A 93 -9.01 11.30 12.21
C CYS A 93 -9.41 12.30 13.32
N LEU A 94 -9.43 13.61 13.03
CA LEU A 94 -9.89 14.67 13.93
C LEU A 94 -11.31 15.15 13.58
N GLY A 95 -11.93 14.57 12.55
CA GLY A 95 -13.28 14.92 12.08
C GLY A 95 -13.33 16.16 11.18
N ALA A 96 -12.20 16.62 10.66
CA ALA A 96 -12.17 17.69 9.66
C ALA A 96 -12.41 17.11 8.26
N GLN A 97 -13.33 17.70 7.50
CA GLN A 97 -13.53 17.30 6.11
C GLN A 97 -12.32 17.72 5.28
N ILE A 98 -11.66 16.76 4.63
CA ILE A 98 -10.48 17.01 3.80
C ILE A 98 -10.79 17.01 2.31
N GLN A 99 -11.84 16.28 1.89
CA GLN A 99 -12.21 16.11 0.49
C GLN A 99 -13.73 16.00 0.32
N ALA A 100 -14.21 16.25 -0.90
CA ALA A 100 -15.64 16.22 -1.21
C ALA A 100 -16.22 14.79 -1.22
N GLN A 101 -15.39 13.78 -1.49
CA GLN A 101 -15.78 12.37 -1.46
C GLN A 101 -14.57 11.45 -1.32
N GLY A 102 -14.65 10.44 -0.44
CA GLY A 102 -13.66 9.37 -0.35
C GLY A 102 -13.44 8.86 1.06
N ALA A 103 -12.77 7.71 1.17
CA ALA A 103 -12.39 7.16 2.47
C ALA A 103 -11.04 7.76 2.92
N VAL A 104 -10.68 7.57 4.19
CA VAL A 104 -9.41 8.06 4.74
C VAL A 104 -8.71 6.97 5.56
N PHE A 105 -7.45 6.70 5.23
CA PHE A 105 -6.58 5.80 5.96
C PHE A 105 -5.33 6.53 6.44
N GLN A 106 -5.05 6.41 7.73
CA GLN A 106 -3.86 6.94 8.36
C GLN A 106 -2.77 5.86 8.40
N LEU A 107 -1.54 6.27 8.05
CA LEU A 107 -0.35 5.43 8.08
C LEU A 107 0.90 6.30 8.15
N PRO A 108 2.01 5.84 8.75
CA PRO A 108 3.20 6.64 8.87
C PRO A 108 3.92 6.70 7.51
N CYS A 109 4.75 7.73 7.30
CA CYS A 109 5.71 7.68 6.21
C CYS A 109 6.63 6.46 6.41
N ASN A 110 6.80 5.63 5.37
CA ASN A 110 7.60 4.42 5.49
C ASN A 110 9.09 4.74 5.37
N THR A 111 9.84 4.63 6.46
CA THR A 111 11.30 4.90 6.47
C THR A 111 12.12 3.82 5.76
N ALA A 112 11.51 2.66 5.47
CA ALA A 112 12.09 1.60 4.67
C ALA A 112 11.56 1.56 3.22
N ALA A 113 10.83 2.60 2.79
CA ALA A 113 10.41 2.73 1.41
C ALA A 113 11.62 2.73 0.47
N PRO A 114 11.60 1.96 -0.63
CA PRO A 114 12.64 2.02 -1.66
C PRO A 114 12.40 3.26 -2.55
N SER A 115 12.72 4.44 -2.03
CA SER A 115 12.55 5.74 -2.69
C SER A 115 13.87 6.50 -2.84
N ASP A 116 13.89 7.44 -3.79
CA ASP A 116 15.06 8.27 -4.11
C ASP A 116 15.33 9.34 -3.04
N ILE A 117 14.31 9.65 -2.24
CA ILE A 117 14.38 10.57 -1.08
C ILE A 117 13.80 9.89 0.16
N THR A 118 14.04 10.49 1.33
CA THR A 118 13.54 10.00 2.62
C THR A 118 12.29 10.74 3.08
N CYS A 119 11.65 10.22 4.13
CA CYS A 119 10.52 10.88 4.79
C CYS A 119 10.86 12.31 5.21
N ALA A 120 9.93 13.25 4.95
CA ALA A 120 10.11 14.64 5.31
C ALA A 120 10.20 14.81 6.84
N MET A 121 11.13 15.67 7.29
CA MET A 121 11.31 15.97 8.72
C MET A 121 10.00 16.47 9.34
N GLY A 122 9.69 16.01 10.56
CA GLY A 122 8.45 16.35 11.26
C GLY A 122 7.22 15.52 10.85
N THR A 123 7.34 14.67 9.82
CA THR A 123 6.29 13.71 9.46
C THR A 123 6.36 12.49 10.37
N VAL A 124 5.21 12.05 10.89
CA VAL A 124 5.12 10.76 11.60
C VAL A 124 5.60 9.65 10.68
N SER A 125 6.61 8.90 11.11
CA SER A 125 7.31 7.93 10.27
C SER A 125 7.66 6.66 11.05
N ALA A 126 7.70 5.53 10.35
CA ALA A 126 8.06 4.22 10.90
C ALA A 126 8.54 3.31 9.76
N SER A 127 9.28 2.26 10.08
CA SER A 127 9.62 1.20 9.11
C SER A 127 8.53 0.14 9.14
N TYR A 128 7.98 -0.23 7.98
CA TYR A 128 6.95 -1.28 7.91
C TYR A 128 6.86 -1.95 6.54
N THR A 129 6.17 -3.09 6.50
CA THR A 129 5.80 -3.77 5.24
C THR A 129 4.30 -3.93 5.10
N ILE A 130 3.81 -3.87 3.87
CA ILE A 130 2.40 -4.11 3.52
C ILE A 130 2.30 -5.38 2.68
N TRP A 131 1.38 -6.26 3.07
CA TRP A 131 1.11 -7.52 2.39
C TRP A 131 -0.36 -7.60 1.99
N ALA A 132 -0.64 -7.89 0.72
CA ALA A 132 -1.98 -7.89 0.16
C ALA A 132 -2.40 -9.27 -0.34
N ARG A 133 -3.72 -9.55 -0.27
CA ARG A 133 -4.36 -10.65 -0.99
C ARG A 133 -5.81 -10.36 -1.32
N ALA A 134 -6.32 -11.04 -2.34
CA ALA A 134 -7.72 -11.02 -2.73
C ALA A 134 -8.52 -12.17 -2.08
N LEU A 135 -9.70 -11.87 -1.53
CA LEU A 135 -10.61 -12.82 -0.88
C LEU A 135 -12.05 -12.64 -1.40
N GLY A 136 -12.97 -13.47 -0.92
CA GLY A 136 -14.38 -13.46 -1.32
C GLY A 136 -14.69 -14.37 -2.51
N LYS A 137 -15.71 -14.01 -3.30
CA LYS A 137 -16.14 -14.78 -4.48
C LYS A 137 -15.08 -14.71 -5.60
N PRO A 138 -14.71 -15.85 -6.22
CA PRO A 138 -13.87 -15.88 -7.43
C PRO A 138 -14.38 -15.05 -8.60
N GLY A 139 -13.43 -14.54 -9.40
CA GLY A 139 -13.67 -13.81 -10.65
C GLY A 139 -13.50 -12.29 -10.57
N GLY A 140 -13.33 -11.73 -9.37
CA GLY A 140 -13.08 -10.29 -9.18
C GLY A 140 -11.59 -9.94 -9.12
N SER A 141 -11.25 -8.72 -9.51
CA SER A 141 -9.92 -8.14 -9.32
C SER A 141 -9.99 -6.68 -8.87
N ALA A 142 -8.92 -6.19 -8.27
CA ALA A 142 -8.74 -4.76 -8.06
C ALA A 142 -7.29 -4.36 -8.35
N ILE A 143 -7.09 -3.07 -8.62
CA ILE A 143 -5.76 -2.48 -8.73
C ILE A 143 -5.73 -1.28 -7.80
N ILE A 144 -4.70 -1.21 -6.97
CA ILE A 144 -4.42 -0.06 -6.12
C ILE A 144 -3.21 0.65 -6.70
N THR A 145 -3.38 1.93 -7.01
CA THR A 145 -2.30 2.80 -7.49
C THR A 145 -2.17 3.99 -6.54
N THR A 146 -0.96 4.23 -6.03
CA THR A 146 -0.67 5.44 -5.25
C THR A 146 -0.68 6.65 -6.18
N CYS A 147 -1.44 7.67 -5.84
CA CYS A 147 -1.56 8.92 -6.58
C CYS A 147 -1.42 10.11 -5.64
N ALA A 148 -1.16 11.28 -6.21
CA ALA A 148 -1.01 12.54 -5.51
C ALA A 148 -1.42 13.70 -6.42
N THR A 149 -1.69 14.85 -5.85
CA THR A 149 -1.94 16.09 -6.60
C THR A 149 -0.70 16.99 -6.59
N ASP A 150 -0.25 17.44 -7.76
CA ASP A 150 0.90 18.33 -7.88
C ASP A 150 0.56 19.81 -7.60
N GLU A 151 1.57 20.68 -7.69
CA GLU A 151 1.39 22.12 -7.44
C GLU A 151 0.39 22.80 -8.39
N THR A 152 0.23 22.28 -9.61
CA THR A 152 -0.73 22.79 -10.59
C THR A 152 -2.16 22.35 -10.30
N GLY A 153 -2.34 21.32 -9.45
CA GLY A 153 -3.63 20.68 -9.22
C GLY A 153 -3.86 19.46 -10.10
N ALA A 154 -2.87 19.01 -10.88
CA ALA A 154 -2.98 17.80 -11.67
C ALA A 154 -2.81 16.56 -10.79
N VAL A 155 -3.65 15.56 -11.01
CA VAL A 155 -3.50 14.24 -10.38
C VAL A 155 -2.44 13.45 -11.14
N ILE A 156 -1.43 13.00 -10.42
CA ILE A 156 -0.34 12.17 -10.91
C ILE A 156 -0.37 10.83 -10.17
N CYS A 157 -0.33 9.73 -10.91
CA CYS A 157 -0.36 8.38 -10.36
C CYS A 157 0.96 7.66 -10.61
N SER A 158 1.33 6.80 -9.66
CA SER A 158 2.54 5.99 -9.72
C SER A 158 2.52 5.05 -10.91
N THR A 159 3.70 4.82 -11.48
CA THR A 159 3.92 3.76 -12.47
C THR A 159 3.93 2.36 -11.84
N ASP A 160 4.27 2.26 -10.54
CA ASP A 160 4.15 1.05 -9.73
C ASP A 160 2.72 0.94 -9.16
N ASN A 161 2.12 -0.27 -9.21
CA ASN A 161 0.79 -0.54 -8.69
C ASN A 161 0.61 -2.04 -8.40
N THR A 162 -0.51 -2.40 -7.76
CA THR A 162 -0.77 -3.79 -7.33
C THR A 162 -1.36 -4.70 -8.42
N MET A 163 -1.14 -4.37 -9.71
CA MET A 163 -1.54 -5.23 -10.84
C MET A 163 -1.05 -6.66 -10.61
N ASN A 164 -1.89 -7.64 -10.96
CA ASN A 164 -1.64 -9.07 -10.77
C ASN A 164 -1.55 -9.57 -9.31
N VAL A 165 -1.68 -8.70 -8.31
CA VAL A 165 -1.69 -9.12 -6.89
C VAL A 165 -3.11 -9.39 -6.40
N LEU A 166 -4.01 -8.44 -6.61
CA LEU A 166 -5.38 -8.49 -6.11
C LEU A 166 -6.33 -9.14 -7.13
N ILE A 167 -6.03 -10.38 -7.52
CA ILE A 167 -6.88 -11.20 -8.40
C ILE A 167 -7.45 -12.37 -7.61
N ARG A 168 -8.79 -12.47 -7.57
CA ARG A 168 -9.47 -13.56 -6.85
C ARG A 168 -9.68 -14.77 -7.75
N ASN A 169 -8.64 -15.59 -7.85
CA ASN A 169 -8.70 -16.94 -8.46
C ASN A 169 -9.39 -17.95 -7.53
N PRO A 170 -9.99 -19.04 -8.02
CA PRO A 170 -10.49 -20.13 -7.18
C PRO A 170 -9.41 -20.72 -6.24
N GLY A 171 -9.84 -21.31 -5.12
CA GLY A 171 -8.93 -21.94 -4.17
C GLY A 171 -8.30 -20.97 -3.15
N LYS A 172 -7.18 -21.39 -2.58
CA LYS A 172 -6.45 -20.65 -1.54
C LYS A 172 -5.64 -19.51 -2.15
N VAL A 173 -5.75 -18.32 -1.56
CA VAL A 173 -4.97 -17.14 -1.95
C VAL A 173 -3.98 -16.79 -0.85
N SER A 174 -2.72 -16.65 -1.25
CA SER A 174 -1.61 -16.25 -0.39
C SER A 174 -1.39 -14.74 -0.47
N PHE A 175 -0.70 -14.19 0.53
CA PHE A 175 -0.27 -12.81 0.56
C PHE A 175 0.95 -12.58 -0.33
N THR A 176 1.00 -11.37 -0.89
CA THR A 176 2.15 -10.84 -1.65
C THR A 176 2.58 -9.53 -1.02
N ASN A 177 3.89 -9.31 -0.91
CA ASN A 177 4.43 -8.03 -0.45
C ASN A 177 4.14 -6.96 -1.51
N VAL A 178 3.47 -5.87 -1.10
CA VAL A 178 3.12 -4.71 -1.95
C VAL A 178 3.61 -3.40 -1.32
N THR A 179 4.67 -3.48 -0.52
CA THR A 179 5.17 -2.34 0.25
C THR A 179 5.58 -1.19 -0.65
N LYS A 180 6.30 -1.47 -1.76
CA LYS A 180 6.72 -0.43 -2.70
C LYS A 180 5.50 0.27 -3.29
N GLU A 181 4.60 -0.50 -3.90
CA GLU A 181 3.43 -0.04 -4.63
C GLU A 181 2.51 0.85 -3.78
N LEU A 182 2.39 0.55 -2.48
CA LEU A 182 1.47 1.23 -1.57
C LEU A 182 2.12 2.28 -0.67
N THR A 183 3.46 2.39 -0.64
CA THR A 183 4.17 3.38 0.20
C THR A 183 5.05 4.34 -0.59
N THR A 184 5.08 4.24 -1.92
CA THR A 184 5.78 5.20 -2.79
C THR A 184 4.94 5.67 -3.96
N LEU A 185 5.33 6.82 -4.52
CA LEU A 185 4.86 7.35 -5.80
C LEU A 185 6.07 7.43 -6.74
N SER A 186 6.09 6.63 -7.81
CA SER A 186 7.10 6.71 -8.87
C SER A 186 6.52 7.38 -10.11
N ALA A 187 6.81 8.67 -10.29
CA ALA A 187 6.19 9.48 -11.34
C ALA A 187 7.01 10.73 -11.69
N CYS A 188 6.58 11.42 -12.75
CA CYS A 188 7.03 12.77 -13.09
C CYS A 188 5.96 13.80 -12.68
N TYR A 189 6.34 14.85 -11.97
CA TYR A 189 5.41 15.90 -11.52
C TYR A 189 6.09 17.27 -11.45
N LEU A 190 5.29 18.33 -11.44
CA LEU A 190 5.79 19.70 -11.30
C LEU A 190 6.05 20.04 -9.83
N GLN A 191 7.25 20.56 -9.56
CA GLN A 191 7.64 21.09 -8.27
C GLN A 191 8.48 22.36 -8.48
N ASN A 192 8.05 23.47 -7.89
CA ASN A 192 8.66 24.79 -8.02
C ASN A 192 8.86 25.21 -9.49
N GLY A 193 7.88 24.92 -10.36
CA GLY A 193 7.92 25.26 -11.78
C GLY A 193 8.81 24.36 -12.65
N THR A 194 9.40 23.30 -12.08
CA THR A 194 10.24 22.34 -12.81
C THR A 194 9.64 20.94 -12.76
N THR A 195 9.61 20.24 -13.89
CA THR A 195 9.22 18.83 -13.92
C THR A 195 10.37 17.96 -13.42
N ILE A 196 10.10 17.19 -12.37
CA ILE A 196 11.04 16.21 -11.82
C ILE A 196 10.44 14.81 -11.97
N CYS A 197 11.29 13.80 -12.16
CA CYS A 197 10.89 12.39 -12.25
C CYS A 197 11.67 11.59 -11.21
N GLN A 198 10.97 11.03 -10.24
CA GLN A 198 11.59 10.30 -9.13
C GLN A 198 10.57 9.38 -8.44
N THR A 199 11.08 8.50 -7.60
CA THR A 199 10.29 7.70 -6.65
C THR A 199 10.36 8.35 -5.28
N VAL A 200 9.22 8.82 -4.77
CA VAL A 200 9.13 9.47 -3.45
C VAL A 200 8.32 8.63 -2.47
N PRO A 201 8.62 8.69 -1.16
CA PRO A 201 7.76 8.08 -0.16
C PRO A 201 6.45 8.87 -0.01
N LEU A 202 5.43 8.26 0.59
CA LEU A 202 4.21 8.98 0.97
C LEU A 202 4.55 10.23 1.81
N PHE A 203 3.76 11.28 1.63
CA PHE A 203 3.88 12.56 2.35
C PHE A 203 5.17 13.32 2.07
N SER A 204 5.85 13.04 0.95
CA SER A 204 6.96 13.86 0.48
C SER A 204 6.51 15.27 0.13
N GLY A 205 7.33 16.27 0.44
CA GLY A 205 7.08 17.66 0.05
C GLY A 205 7.02 17.86 -1.48
N GLY A 206 6.29 18.89 -1.92
CA GLY A 206 6.08 19.19 -3.35
C GLY A 206 4.79 18.62 -3.94
N LEU A 207 4.07 17.80 -3.19
CA LEU A 207 2.74 17.27 -3.53
C LEU A 207 1.73 17.72 -2.46
N LYS A 208 0.49 17.97 -2.87
CA LYS A 208 -0.56 18.53 -2.00
C LYS A 208 -1.21 17.47 -1.13
N ASP A 209 -1.36 16.26 -1.65
CA ASP A 209 -2.00 15.13 -0.99
C ASP A 209 -1.45 13.81 -1.52
N PHE A 210 -1.87 12.72 -0.88
CA PHE A 210 -1.65 11.35 -1.35
C PHE A 210 -2.94 10.56 -1.18
N PHE A 211 -3.23 9.68 -2.12
CA PHE A 211 -4.35 8.76 -2.03
C PHE A 211 -4.07 7.46 -2.78
N TRP A 212 -4.66 6.37 -2.31
CA TRP A 212 -4.78 5.14 -3.09
C TRP A 212 -5.99 5.24 -4.00
N GLN A 213 -5.75 5.22 -5.31
CA GLN A 213 -6.79 5.02 -6.31
C GLN A 213 -7.09 3.52 -6.39
N TYR A 214 -8.28 3.13 -5.95
CA TYR A 214 -8.75 1.75 -5.93
C TYR A 214 -9.68 1.50 -7.12
N ASP A 215 -9.15 0.90 -8.19
CA ASP A 215 -9.92 0.45 -9.36
C ASP A 215 -10.48 -0.95 -9.06
N ASN A 216 -11.80 -1.06 -8.95
CA ASN A 216 -12.47 -2.30 -8.56
C ASN A 216 -13.22 -2.95 -9.72
N ASN A 217 -12.69 -4.06 -10.21
CA ASN A 217 -13.32 -4.91 -11.22
C ASN A 217 -13.93 -6.16 -10.55
N GLY A 218 -14.93 -5.95 -9.68
CA GLY A 218 -15.69 -7.03 -9.06
C GLY A 218 -15.05 -7.72 -7.86
N LEU A 219 -13.94 -7.20 -7.32
CA LEU A 219 -13.32 -7.77 -6.12
C LEU A 219 -14.14 -7.43 -4.86
N LYS A 220 -14.63 -8.46 -4.18
CA LYS A 220 -15.45 -8.32 -2.97
C LYS A 220 -14.63 -7.96 -1.73
N LEU A 221 -13.40 -8.45 -1.61
CA LEU A 221 -12.54 -8.17 -0.46
C LEU A 221 -11.07 -8.18 -0.86
N ALA A 222 -10.40 -7.04 -0.71
CA ALA A 222 -8.95 -6.99 -0.58
C ALA A 222 -8.58 -6.95 0.91
N GLN A 223 -7.65 -7.80 1.32
CA GLN A 223 -7.13 -7.79 2.68
C GLN A 223 -5.67 -7.36 2.65
N LEU A 224 -5.35 -6.29 3.39
CA LEU A 224 -4.00 -5.81 3.63
C LEU A 224 -3.60 -6.13 5.08
N ARG A 225 -2.33 -6.49 5.25
CA ARG A 225 -1.67 -6.63 6.55
C ARG A 225 -0.46 -5.72 6.60
N LEU A 226 -0.43 -4.84 7.60
CA LEU A 226 0.66 -3.90 7.82
C LEU A 226 1.45 -4.34 9.05
N TYR A 227 2.75 -4.61 8.85
CA TYR A 227 3.65 -5.08 9.89
C TYR A 227 4.66 -3.98 10.18
N LEU A 228 4.66 -3.44 11.40
CA LEU A 228 5.76 -2.61 11.87
C LEU A 228 7.03 -3.46 11.92
N ASN A 229 8.09 -2.96 11.33
CA ASN A 229 9.41 -3.56 11.46
C ASN A 229 10.03 -3.03 12.76
N PRO A 230 10.64 -3.91 13.59
CA PRO A 230 11.35 -3.50 14.79
C PRO A 230 12.59 -2.66 14.49
#